data_AF-A0A0F9Z1B0-F1
#
_entry.id   AF-A0A0F9Z1B0-F1
#
_cell.length_a   1.000
_cell.length_b   1.000
_cell.length_c   1.000
_cell.angle_alpha   90.00
_cell.angle_beta   90.00
_cell.angle_gamma   90.00
#
_symmetry.space_group_name_H-M   'P 1'
#
loop_
_entity.id
_entity.type
_entity.pdbx_description
1 polymer ?
#
loop_
_entity_poly.entity_id
_entity_poly.type
_entity_poly.pdbx_seq_one_letter_code
_entity_poly.pdbx_strand_id
1 'polypeptide(L)'
;GHRAEKLEKEMLAREAAYKRWIDFQKINSDIVIKIFNTKMQQFARYDFNNPLPQEFYKVELIMKPSPVQLPSLKFPFDLSDIMSIEKPPFLFAATSCRYWAQSVVDIHIDGAFSKDSISELETRITDCTAIKISRQTIPKKKENGIVSSTELTQLLVAWRFLEAVNYQLIQKEKSKGKKAV
;
A
#
# COMPACT_ATOMS: atom_id res chain seq x y z
N GLY A 1 9.41 9.64 26.89
CA GLY A 1 8.05 9.63 26.30
C GLY A 1 7.18 10.65 27.00
N HIS A 2 6.14 11.16 26.33
CA HIS A 2 5.14 12.04 26.94
C HIS A 2 4.09 11.25 27.74
N ARG A 3 3.46 11.88 28.74
CA ARG A 3 2.31 11.30 29.45
C ARG A 3 1.10 11.22 28.51
N ALA A 4 0.37 10.11 28.55
CA ALA A 4 -0.78 9.85 27.67
C ALA A 4 -1.81 10.99 27.68
N GLU A 5 -2.15 11.50 28.86
CA GLU A 5 -3.09 12.62 29.03
C GLU A 5 -2.65 13.91 28.31
N LYS A 6 -1.33 14.18 28.25
CA LYS A 6 -0.80 15.35 27.56
C LYS A 6 -0.90 15.19 26.05
N LEU A 7 -0.68 13.97 25.55
CA LEU A 7 -0.81 13.62 24.14
C LEU A 7 -2.26 13.81 23.67
N GLU A 8 -3.22 13.29 24.45
CA GLU A 8 -4.64 13.37 24.11
C GLU A 8 -5.14 14.82 24.05
N LYS A 9 -4.76 15.66 25.03
CA LYS A 9 -5.07 17.10 25.01
C LYS A 9 -4.51 17.80 23.76
N GLU A 10 -3.30 17.44 23.36
CA GLU A 10 -2.66 18.01 22.16
C GLU A 10 -3.34 17.52 20.88
N MET A 11 -3.76 16.26 20.81
CA MET A 11 -4.52 15.71 19.69
C MET A 11 -5.86 16.44 19.51
N LEU A 12 -6.61 16.62 20.60
CA LEU A 12 -7.90 17.34 20.59
C LEU A 12 -7.73 18.80 20.17
N ALA A 13 -6.72 19.49 20.70
CA ALA A 13 -6.43 20.88 20.35
C ALA A 13 -6.09 21.05 18.86
N ARG A 14 -5.47 20.04 18.23
CA ARG A 14 -5.08 20.07 16.80
C ARG A 14 -6.16 19.56 15.86
N GLU A 15 -7.16 18.84 16.33
CA GLU A 15 -8.16 18.18 15.48
C GLU A 15 -8.89 19.18 14.57
N ALA A 16 -9.34 20.31 15.12
CA ALA A 16 -10.04 21.34 14.34
C ALA A 16 -9.16 21.94 13.23
N ALA A 17 -7.89 22.22 13.55
CA ALA A 17 -6.93 22.74 12.57
C ALA A 17 -6.59 21.69 11.50
N TYR A 18 -6.40 20.43 11.90
CA TYR A 18 -6.15 19.32 10.98
C TYR A 18 -7.30 19.15 9.98
N LYS A 19 -8.55 19.09 10.46
CA LYS A 19 -9.72 18.96 9.58
C LYS A 19 -9.84 20.12 8.61
N ARG A 20 -9.60 21.35 9.09
CA ARG A 20 -9.73 22.56 8.27
C ARG A 20 -8.62 22.71 7.23
N TRP A 21 -7.39 22.34 7.56
CA TRP A 21 -6.22 22.70 6.75
C TRP A 21 -5.51 21.52 6.07
N ILE A 22 -5.71 20.28 6.56
CA ILE A 22 -4.98 19.10 6.09
C ILE A 22 -5.91 18.06 5.47
N ASP A 23 -7.00 17.68 6.15
CA ASP A 23 -7.82 16.53 5.74
C ASP A 23 -8.43 16.67 4.34
N PHE A 24 -8.81 17.89 3.94
CA PHE A 24 -9.39 18.13 2.61
C PHE A 24 -8.41 17.91 1.44
N GLN A 25 -7.09 17.93 1.69
CA GLN A 25 -6.10 17.78 0.63
C GLN A 25 -6.20 16.39 -0.04
N LYS A 26 -6.72 15.38 0.68
CA LYS A 26 -6.97 14.03 0.17
C LYS A 26 -7.92 13.98 -1.04
N ILE A 27 -8.73 15.01 -1.25
CA ILE A 27 -9.68 15.12 -2.36
C ILE A 27 -8.95 15.23 -3.70
N ASN A 28 -7.78 15.89 -3.71
CA ASN A 28 -7.03 16.16 -4.92
C ASN A 28 -5.89 15.15 -5.16
N SER A 29 -5.56 14.32 -4.16
CA SER A 29 -4.48 13.34 -4.23
C SER A 29 -4.77 12.21 -5.23
N ASP A 30 -3.76 11.78 -5.98
CA ASP A 30 -3.86 10.63 -6.89
C ASP A 30 -3.86 9.28 -6.16
N ILE A 31 -3.26 9.27 -4.97
CA ILE A 31 -3.20 8.11 -4.07
C ILE A 31 -3.53 8.59 -2.65
N VAL A 32 -4.43 7.90 -1.98
CA VAL A 32 -4.73 8.08 -0.55
C VAL A 32 -4.51 6.75 0.15
N ILE A 33 -3.74 6.77 1.24
CA ILE A 33 -3.46 5.61 2.08
C ILE A 33 -4.13 5.85 3.43
N LYS A 34 -5.06 4.98 3.82
CA LYS A 34 -5.61 4.96 5.18
C LYS A 34 -5.11 3.73 5.90
N ILE A 35 -4.68 3.92 7.14
CA ILE A 35 -4.10 2.86 7.97
C ILE A 35 -5.00 2.67 9.19
N PHE A 36 -5.36 1.43 9.46
CA PHE A 36 -6.21 1.03 10.57
C PHE A 36 -5.59 -0.15 11.30
N ASN A 37 -5.99 -0.39 12.55
CA ASN A 37 -5.69 -1.67 13.19
C ASN A 37 -6.18 -2.83 12.33
N THR A 38 -5.42 -3.93 12.30
CA THR A 38 -5.83 -5.15 11.59
C THR A 38 -7.22 -5.58 12.02
N LYS A 39 -8.01 -6.08 11.07
CA LYS A 39 -9.34 -6.63 11.32
C LYS A 39 -9.36 -8.15 11.12
N MET A 40 -8.21 -8.81 11.02
CA MET A 40 -8.14 -10.25 10.72
C MET A 40 -8.93 -11.12 11.69
N GLN A 41 -8.99 -10.75 12.96
CA GLN A 41 -9.75 -11.48 13.98
C GLN A 41 -11.24 -11.62 13.62
N GLN A 42 -11.82 -10.67 12.87
CA GLN A 42 -13.25 -10.69 12.50
C GLN A 42 -13.60 -11.86 11.55
N PHE A 43 -12.60 -12.46 10.89
CA PHE A 43 -12.81 -13.58 9.97
C PHE A 43 -12.74 -14.95 10.67
N ALA A 44 -12.29 -14.99 11.92
CA ALA A 44 -12.36 -16.20 12.74
C ALA A 44 -13.71 -16.26 13.46
N ARG A 45 -14.51 -17.29 13.15
CA ARG A 45 -15.79 -17.54 13.84
C ARG A 45 -15.62 -17.99 15.29
N TYR A 46 -14.50 -18.64 15.57
CA TYR A 46 -14.12 -19.20 16.87
C TYR A 46 -12.79 -18.58 17.31
N ASP A 47 -11.93 -19.35 17.98
CA ASP A 47 -10.63 -18.85 18.44
C ASP A 47 -9.69 -18.48 17.28
N PHE A 48 -9.04 -17.33 17.42
CA PHE A 48 -8.07 -16.82 16.46
C PHE A 48 -6.67 -17.32 16.83
N ASN A 49 -6.31 -18.49 16.29
CA ASN A 49 -5.11 -19.22 16.71
C ASN A 49 -3.80 -18.70 16.11
N ASN A 50 -3.86 -17.78 15.13
CA ASN A 50 -2.69 -17.17 14.49
C ASN A 50 -2.72 -15.63 14.62
N PRO A 51 -2.52 -15.09 15.83
CA PRO A 51 -2.47 -13.64 16.01
C PRO A 51 -1.29 -13.05 15.24
N LEU A 52 -1.58 -12.02 14.45
CA LEU A 52 -0.55 -11.25 13.78
C LEU A 52 0.27 -10.46 14.80
N PRO A 53 1.55 -10.16 14.51
CA PRO A 53 2.35 -9.27 15.34
C PRO A 53 1.67 -7.89 15.51
N GLN A 54 1.92 -7.22 16.64
CA GLN A 54 1.29 -5.95 17.01
C GLN A 54 1.48 -4.83 15.96
N GLU A 55 2.48 -4.93 15.10
CA GLU A 55 2.82 -3.95 14.05
C GLU A 55 2.11 -4.21 12.71
N PHE A 56 1.09 -5.08 12.68
CA PHE A 56 0.31 -5.36 11.49
C PHE A 56 -0.98 -4.53 11.45
N TYR A 57 -1.15 -3.82 10.33
CA TYR A 57 -2.24 -2.89 10.10
C TYR A 57 -3.04 -3.31 8.87
N LYS A 58 -4.33 -2.99 8.88
CA LYS A 58 -5.12 -2.93 7.66
C LYS A 58 -4.78 -1.63 6.94
N VAL A 59 -4.54 -1.72 5.64
CA VAL A 59 -4.37 -0.60 4.73
C VAL A 59 -5.51 -0.56 3.72
N GLU A 60 -6.08 0.62 3.53
CA GLU A 60 -6.99 0.95 2.44
C GLU A 60 -6.25 1.91 1.51
N LEU A 61 -6.00 1.47 0.28
CA LEU A 61 -5.27 2.19 -0.76
C LEU A 61 -6.27 2.61 -1.85
N ILE A 62 -6.59 3.90 -1.86
CA ILE A 62 -7.49 4.51 -2.85
C ILE A 62 -6.62 5.14 -3.93
N MET A 63 -6.82 4.75 -5.18
CA MET A 63 -5.93 5.10 -6.28
C MET A 63 -6.70 5.56 -7.51
N LYS A 64 -6.30 6.69 -8.09
CA LYS A 64 -6.79 7.10 -9.42
C LYS A 64 -6.18 6.21 -10.50
N PRO A 65 -6.99 5.70 -11.44
CA PRO A 65 -6.50 4.86 -12.53
C PRO A 65 -5.48 5.61 -13.40
N SER A 66 -4.51 4.88 -13.93
CA SER A 66 -3.50 5.42 -14.84
C SER A 66 -3.99 5.43 -16.28
N PRO A 67 -3.69 6.46 -17.08
CA PRO A 67 -3.90 6.41 -18.54
C PRO A 67 -2.88 5.49 -19.24
N VAL A 68 -1.76 5.18 -18.60
CA VAL A 68 -0.74 4.25 -19.11
C VAL A 68 -0.52 3.16 -18.08
N GLN A 69 -0.65 1.92 -18.52
CA GLN A 69 -0.38 0.74 -17.71
C GLN A 69 1.09 0.37 -17.89
N LEU A 70 1.80 0.19 -16.78
CA LEU A 70 3.07 -0.55 -16.81
C LEU A 70 2.81 -2.02 -17.17
N PRO A 71 3.87 -2.80 -17.49
CA PRO A 71 3.73 -4.22 -17.75
C PRO A 71 2.93 -4.92 -16.66
N SER A 72 2.06 -5.84 -17.08
CA SER A 72 1.27 -6.64 -16.15
C SER A 72 2.20 -7.40 -15.19
N LEU A 73 1.90 -7.32 -13.90
CA LEU A 73 2.59 -8.05 -12.85
C LEU A 73 1.63 -9.07 -12.26
N LYS A 74 2.12 -10.31 -12.09
CA LYS A 74 1.37 -11.34 -11.40
C LYS A 74 1.66 -11.23 -9.91
N PHE A 75 0.61 -11.39 -9.11
CA PHE A 75 0.73 -11.51 -7.67
C PHE A 75 0.48 -12.97 -7.30
N PRO A 76 1.53 -13.77 -7.06
CA PRO A 76 1.37 -15.21 -6.82
C PRO A 76 0.87 -15.47 -5.41
N PHE A 77 -0.07 -16.41 -5.29
CA PHE A 77 -0.55 -16.99 -4.05
C PHE A 77 -0.38 -18.51 -4.12
N ASP A 78 0.18 -19.11 -3.07
CA ASP A 78 0.17 -20.55 -2.91
C ASP A 78 -1.14 -20.99 -2.24
N LEU A 79 -1.96 -21.74 -2.97
CA LEU A 79 -3.23 -22.26 -2.47
C LEU A 79 -3.03 -23.30 -1.36
N SER A 80 -1.90 -24.00 -1.36
CA SER A 80 -1.54 -24.97 -0.32
C SER A 80 -1.28 -24.25 1.00
N ASP A 81 -0.59 -23.11 0.94
CA ASP A 81 -0.35 -22.25 2.11
C ASP A 81 -1.65 -21.69 2.68
N ILE A 82 -2.63 -21.33 1.84
CA ILE A 82 -3.94 -20.83 2.29
C ILE A 82 -4.73 -21.89 3.08
N MET A 83 -4.50 -23.18 2.81
CA MET A 83 -5.15 -24.29 3.52
C MET A 83 -4.41 -24.67 4.81
N SER A 84 -3.22 -24.11 5.06
CA SER A 84 -2.43 -24.43 6.25
C SER A 84 -2.88 -23.61 7.46
N ILE A 85 -3.07 -24.31 8.58
CA ILE A 85 -3.35 -23.68 9.88
C ILE A 85 -2.13 -22.98 10.49
N GLU A 86 -0.92 -23.17 9.94
CA GLU A 86 0.32 -22.58 10.47
C GLU A 86 0.66 -21.25 9.78
N LYS A 87 0.03 -20.99 8.62
CA LYS A 87 0.29 -19.77 7.85
C LYS A 87 -0.53 -18.61 8.41
N PRO A 88 0.06 -17.40 8.48
CA PRO A 88 -0.66 -16.25 8.97
C PRO A 88 -1.73 -15.82 7.94
N PRO A 89 -2.86 -15.27 8.39
CA PRO A 89 -3.94 -14.87 7.49
C PRO A 89 -3.59 -13.60 6.72
N PHE A 90 -4.21 -13.44 5.56
CA PHE A 90 -4.15 -12.22 4.77
C PHE A 90 -5.48 -11.92 4.09
N LEU A 91 -5.66 -10.67 3.69
CA LEU A 91 -6.74 -10.21 2.84
C LEU A 91 -6.18 -9.27 1.78
N PHE A 92 -6.58 -9.52 0.55
CA PHE A 92 -6.31 -8.65 -0.59
C PHE A 92 -7.58 -8.56 -1.43
N ALA A 93 -8.17 -7.38 -1.48
CA ALA A 93 -9.39 -7.12 -2.24
C ALA A 93 -9.28 -5.81 -2.99
N ALA A 94 -9.69 -5.77 -4.25
CA ALA A 94 -9.72 -4.56 -5.06
C ALA A 94 -11.12 -4.38 -5.66
N THR A 95 -11.64 -3.16 -5.58
CA THR A 95 -12.92 -2.78 -6.16
C THR A 95 -12.84 -1.42 -6.82
N SER A 96 -13.72 -1.15 -7.79
CA SER A 96 -13.86 0.19 -8.35
C SER A 96 -14.98 0.94 -7.63
N CYS A 97 -14.74 2.18 -7.23
CA CYS A 97 -15.73 3.00 -6.53
C CYS A 97 -15.62 4.48 -6.91
N ARG A 98 -16.47 5.31 -6.29
CA ARG A 98 -16.37 6.77 -6.37
C ARG A 98 -15.85 7.35 -5.07
N TYR A 99 -14.77 8.12 -5.14
CA TYR A 99 -14.21 8.85 -4.01
C TYR A 99 -14.19 10.34 -4.36
N TRP A 100 -14.97 11.15 -3.62
CA TRP A 100 -15.19 12.58 -3.91
C TRP A 100 -15.55 12.86 -5.37
N ALA A 101 -16.55 12.12 -5.89
CA ALA A 101 -17.03 12.17 -7.27
C ALA A 101 -16.05 11.71 -8.36
N GLN A 102 -14.84 11.25 -7.99
CA GLN A 102 -13.86 10.72 -8.92
C GLN A 102 -13.89 9.18 -8.93
N SER A 103 -13.77 8.58 -10.12
CA SER A 103 -13.63 7.13 -10.27
C SER A 103 -12.24 6.68 -9.82
N VAL A 104 -12.20 5.74 -8.89
CA VAL A 104 -10.96 5.23 -8.27
C VAL A 104 -11.01 3.72 -8.13
N VAL A 105 -9.85 3.11 -7.96
CA VAL A 105 -9.71 1.75 -7.46
C VAL A 105 -9.44 1.83 -5.96
N ASP A 106 -10.23 1.11 -5.18
CA ASP A 106 -10.08 0.97 -3.72
C ASP A 106 -9.58 -0.44 -3.40
N ILE A 107 -8.38 -0.51 -2.82
CA ILE A 107 -7.66 -1.75 -2.54
C ILE A 107 -7.53 -1.90 -1.02
N HIS A 108 -8.09 -2.98 -0.49
CA HIS A 108 -7.99 -3.36 0.92
C HIS A 108 -6.91 -4.43 1.08
N ILE A 109 -5.94 -4.15 1.95
CA ILE A 109 -4.79 -5.01 2.22
C ILE A 109 -4.70 -5.19 3.74
N ASP A 110 -4.77 -6.41 4.24
CA ASP A 110 -4.64 -6.68 5.67
C ASP A 110 -3.95 -8.03 5.89
N GLY A 111 -3.30 -8.19 7.04
CA GLY A 111 -2.55 -9.39 7.39
C GLY A 111 -1.17 -9.50 6.77
N ALA A 112 -0.73 -10.75 6.59
CA ALA A 112 0.66 -11.14 6.35
C ALA A 112 0.84 -11.84 5.01
N PHE A 113 1.75 -11.32 4.19
CA PHE A 113 2.05 -11.84 2.86
C PHE A 113 3.40 -12.55 2.86
N SER A 114 3.57 -13.52 1.97
CA SER A 114 4.89 -14.14 1.78
C SER A 114 5.81 -13.18 1.03
N LYS A 115 7.12 -13.31 1.26
CA LYS A 115 8.13 -12.63 0.46
C LYS A 115 8.01 -12.99 -1.04
N ASP A 116 7.66 -14.23 -1.34
CA ASP A 116 7.56 -14.71 -2.71
C ASP A 116 6.43 -13.98 -3.46
N SER A 117 5.31 -13.68 -2.79
CA SER A 117 4.19 -12.91 -3.35
C SER A 117 4.58 -11.51 -3.84
N ILE A 118 5.66 -10.93 -3.32
CA ILE A 118 6.11 -9.58 -3.71
C ILE A 118 7.44 -9.55 -4.47
N SER A 119 8.07 -10.71 -4.66
CA SER A 119 9.40 -10.82 -5.26
C SER A 119 9.45 -10.24 -6.68
N GLU A 120 8.48 -10.59 -7.53
CA GLU A 120 8.40 -10.07 -8.90
C GLU A 120 8.25 -8.55 -8.91
N LEU A 121 7.41 -7.99 -8.02
CA LEU A 121 7.22 -6.56 -7.90
C LEU A 121 8.51 -5.84 -7.50
N GLU A 122 9.27 -6.39 -6.54
CA GLU A 122 10.56 -5.84 -6.13
C GLU A 122 11.60 -5.88 -7.25
N THR A 123 11.71 -7.01 -7.96
CA THR A 123 12.61 -7.15 -9.10
C THR A 123 12.28 -6.13 -10.17
N ARG A 124 11.01 -5.96 -10.51
CA ARG A 124 10.57 -5.03 -11.56
C ARG A 124 10.81 -3.58 -11.21
N ILE A 125 10.56 -3.19 -9.96
CA ILE A 125 10.92 -1.85 -9.47
C ILE A 125 12.44 -1.64 -9.56
N THR A 126 13.23 -2.65 -9.18
CA THR A 126 14.71 -2.60 -9.27
C THR A 126 15.17 -2.46 -10.71
N ASP A 127 14.61 -3.24 -11.64
CA ASP A 127 14.94 -3.20 -13.06
C ASP A 127 14.61 -1.84 -13.69
N CYS A 128 13.48 -1.24 -13.32
CA CYS A 128 13.08 0.08 -13.83
C CYS A 128 13.92 1.24 -13.28
N THR A 129 14.49 1.11 -12.08
CA THR A 129 15.14 2.22 -11.37
C THR A 129 16.65 2.06 -11.24
N ALA A 130 17.18 0.86 -11.45
CA ALA A 130 18.51 0.43 -11.05
C ALA A 130 18.83 0.59 -9.54
N ILE A 131 17.81 0.85 -8.71
CA ILE A 131 17.95 1.00 -7.26
C ILE A 131 17.64 -0.34 -6.60
N LYS A 132 18.64 -0.94 -5.95
CA LYS A 132 18.44 -2.17 -5.18
C LYS A 132 17.56 -1.90 -3.98
N ILE A 133 16.45 -2.62 -3.87
CA ILE A 133 15.58 -2.58 -2.70
C ILE A 133 16.29 -3.31 -1.55
N SER A 134 16.89 -2.54 -0.64
CA SER A 134 17.43 -3.07 0.62
C SER A 134 16.37 -2.93 1.72
N ARG A 135 15.96 -4.05 2.31
CA ARG A 135 15.01 -4.07 3.44
C ARG A 135 15.69 -3.78 4.80
N GLN A 136 16.96 -3.36 4.81
CA GLN A 136 17.77 -3.20 6.03
C GLN A 136 17.48 -1.91 6.82
N THR A 137 16.58 -1.05 6.36
CA THR A 137 16.32 0.26 6.98
C THR A 137 15.21 0.27 8.04
N ILE A 138 14.57 -0.87 8.34
CA ILE A 138 13.56 -0.98 9.41
C ILE A 138 14.18 -1.70 10.62
N PRO A 139 14.31 -1.05 11.79
CA PRO A 139 14.93 -1.66 12.95
C PRO A 139 13.98 -2.69 13.57
N LYS A 140 14.47 -3.95 13.61
CA LYS A 140 14.03 -5.13 14.39
C LYS A 140 13.31 -6.24 13.60
N LYS A 141 14.01 -7.40 13.54
CA LYS A 141 13.53 -8.77 13.32
C LYS A 141 12.42 -8.96 12.29
N LYS A 142 12.78 -9.09 11.01
CA LYS A 142 11.99 -9.83 10.01
C LYS A 142 12.72 -11.11 9.61
N GLU A 143 12.94 -11.99 10.57
CA GLU A 143 13.61 -13.27 10.35
C GLU A 143 12.73 -14.31 9.60
N ASN A 144 11.44 -14.03 9.36
CA ASN A 144 10.49 -15.08 8.96
C ASN A 144 9.93 -15.00 7.53
N GLY A 145 10.50 -14.17 6.64
CA GLY A 145 10.04 -14.11 5.24
C GLY A 145 8.60 -13.58 5.06
N ILE A 146 8.05 -12.91 6.07
CA ILE A 146 6.71 -12.30 6.07
C ILE A 146 6.81 -10.82 5.72
N VAL A 147 5.80 -10.34 4.99
CA VAL A 147 5.63 -8.97 4.51
C VAL A 147 4.35 -8.39 5.09
N SER A 148 4.42 -7.19 5.66
CA SER A 148 3.23 -6.50 6.18
C SER A 148 2.42 -5.83 5.07
N SER A 149 1.14 -5.57 5.35
CA SER A 149 0.28 -4.81 4.45
C SER A 149 0.82 -3.42 4.13
N THR A 150 1.52 -2.78 5.08
CA THR A 150 2.18 -1.48 4.87
C THR A 150 3.37 -1.57 3.91
N GLU A 151 4.19 -2.62 3.99
CA GLU A 151 5.30 -2.85 3.06
C GLU A 151 4.80 -3.13 1.64
N LEU A 152 3.80 -4.01 1.51
CA LEU A 152 3.18 -4.27 0.21
C LEU A 152 2.60 -2.98 -0.38
N THR A 153 1.92 -2.17 0.44
CA THR A 153 1.38 -0.87 0.00
C THR A 153 2.49 0.05 -0.52
N GLN A 154 3.64 0.15 0.16
CA GLN A 154 4.76 0.98 -0.28
C GLN A 154 5.27 0.56 -1.66
N LEU A 155 5.38 -0.75 -1.93
CA LEU A 155 5.78 -1.26 -3.24
C LEU A 155 4.74 -0.95 -4.32
N LEU A 156 3.44 -1.10 -4.02
CA LEU A 156 2.37 -0.75 -4.96
C LEU A 156 2.37 0.74 -5.29
N VAL A 157 2.62 1.61 -4.30
CA VAL A 157 2.75 3.06 -4.51
C VAL A 157 3.98 3.38 -5.36
N ALA A 158 5.12 2.73 -5.09
CA ALA A 158 6.32 2.91 -5.90
C ALA A 158 6.09 2.48 -7.36
N TRP A 159 5.45 1.33 -7.58
CA TRP A 159 5.09 0.87 -8.91
C TRP A 159 4.16 1.86 -9.62
N ARG A 160 3.13 2.34 -8.91
CA ARG A 160 2.20 3.34 -9.44
C ARG A 160 2.89 4.64 -9.82
N PHE A 161 3.86 5.08 -9.02
CA PHE A 161 4.67 6.27 -9.31
C PHE A 161 5.51 6.08 -10.58
N LEU A 162 6.10 4.91 -10.79
CA LEU A 162 6.85 4.61 -12.00
C LEU A 162 5.97 4.66 -13.26
N GLU A 163 4.69 4.25 -13.18
CA GLU A 163 3.76 4.42 -14.31
C GLU A 163 3.57 5.90 -14.66
N ALA A 164 3.41 6.75 -13.64
CA ALA A 164 3.21 8.18 -13.83
C ALA A 164 4.46 8.84 -14.44
N VAL A 165 5.66 8.47 -13.99
CA VAL A 165 6.92 8.95 -14.57
C VAL A 165 7.03 8.53 -16.03
N ASN A 166 6.79 7.26 -16.34
CA ASN A 166 6.84 6.75 -17.71
C ASN A 166 5.87 7.49 -18.63
N TYR A 167 4.64 7.73 -18.17
CA TYR A 167 3.67 8.54 -18.90
C TYR A 167 4.20 9.94 -19.24
N GLN A 168 4.80 10.64 -18.28
CA GLN A 168 5.35 11.98 -18.50
C GLN A 168 6.52 11.99 -19.49
N LEU A 169 7.37 10.95 -19.47
CA LEU A 169 8.48 10.81 -20.42
C LEU A 169 7.95 10.64 -21.85
N ILE A 170 6.96 9.75 -22.05
CA ILE A 170 6.31 9.53 -23.35
C ILE A 170 5.68 10.83 -23.89
N GLN A 171 5.01 11.61 -23.02
CA GLN A 171 4.41 12.88 -23.45
C GLN A 171 5.47 13.91 -23.87
N LYS A 172 6.61 13.97 -23.17
CA LYS A 172 7.72 14.86 -23.54
C LYS A 172 8.31 14.50 -24.90
N GLU A 173 8.53 13.23 -25.20
CA GLU A 173 9.05 12.78 -26.50
C GLU A 173 8.12 13.15 -27.65
N LYS A 174 6.80 12.91 -27.48
CA LYS A 174 5.79 13.31 -28.47
C LYS A 174 5.78 14.82 -28.72
N SER A 175 5.97 15.63 -27.67
CA SER A 175 5.99 17.09 -27.80
C SER A 175 7.23 17.62 -28.54
N LYS A 176 8.38 16.91 -28.42
CA LYS A 176 9.60 17.24 -29.17
C LYS A 176 9.48 16.88 -30.66
N GLY A 177 8.89 15.72 -30.99
CA GLY A 177 8.66 15.31 -32.39
C GLY A 177 7.74 16.26 -33.17
N LYS A 178 6.75 16.88 -32.50
CA LYS A 178 5.84 17.86 -33.13
C LYS A 178 6.45 19.24 -33.38
N LYS A 179 7.57 19.60 -32.74
CA LYS A 179 8.26 20.88 -32.96
C LYS A 179 9.34 20.81 -34.04
N ALA A 180 9.64 19.62 -34.56
CA ALA A 180 10.66 19.36 -35.57
C ALA A 180 10.08 19.22 -37.00
N VAL A 181 8.81 19.60 -37.19
CA VAL A 181 8.09 19.61 -38.48
C VAL A 181 7.61 21.02 -38.77
#